data_AF-A0AAN0IGA0-F1
#
_entry.id   AF-A0AAN0IGA0-F1
#
_cell.length_a   1.000
_cell.length_b   1.000
_cell.length_c   1.000
_cell.angle_alpha   90.00
_cell.angle_beta   90.00
_cell.angle_gamma   90.00
#
_symmetry.space_group_name_H-M   'P 1'
#
loop_
_entity.id
_entity.type
_entity.pdbx_description
1 polymer ?
#
loop_
_entity_poly.entity_id
_entity_poly.type
_entity_poly.pdbx_seq_one_letter_code
_entity_poly.pdbx_strand_id
1 'polypeptide(L)'
;MAAMRLLLVGAAGFSSFYFLKENKRLYAISYGRHVYDGEEKRTTWDKNWDHRQPIKTEEEKKINGEGGDKGKSEVPTATRHLILVRHGQYVMDDDPDKKILTELGRRQAVETGKRLKELNLPFTILYHSTMVRAVETADIISQHLPGVPVNTTEILCEGAPIKPEPAVTHWKPEHWQFFQDGSRIETAFRQFFHRAPPEQKEDSYELIVCHANVIRYFVCRSLQLPPEAWLRMSIGNCGITKISIRPNGRVSLKEMGGTGHLPPELLTFN
;
A
#
# COMPACT_ATOMS: atom_id res chain seq x y z
N MET A 1 8.64 55.86 0.43
CA MET A 1 9.26 54.92 1.39
C MET A 1 8.21 54.54 2.43
N ALA A 2 7.49 53.45 2.21
CA ALA A 2 6.48 52.98 3.16
C ALA A 2 7.17 52.29 4.35
N ALA A 3 6.83 52.71 5.56
CA ALA A 3 7.43 52.22 6.79
C ALA A 3 7.08 50.74 7.01
N MET A 4 8.10 49.88 7.02
CA MET A 4 8.00 48.46 7.34
C MET A 4 7.71 48.31 8.84
N ARG A 5 6.45 48.00 9.20
CA ARG A 5 6.09 47.66 10.59
C ARG A 5 6.21 46.16 10.79
N LEU A 6 7.31 45.74 11.41
CA LEU A 6 7.53 44.40 11.93
C LEU A 6 6.61 44.21 13.16
N LEU A 7 5.66 43.28 13.09
CA LEU A 7 4.83 42.89 14.25
C LEU A 7 5.46 41.66 14.92
N LEU A 8 5.50 41.70 16.25
CA LEU A 8 6.34 40.89 17.15
C LEU A 8 6.25 39.36 16.98
N VAL A 9 7.38 38.75 17.27
CA VAL A 9 7.68 37.31 17.34
C VAL A 9 7.03 36.67 18.56
N GLY A 10 6.21 35.64 18.35
CA GLY A 10 5.85 34.66 19.38
C GLY A 10 6.67 33.40 19.19
N ALA A 11 7.65 33.16 20.06
CA ALA A 11 8.47 31.94 20.04
C ALA A 11 7.72 30.80 20.72
N ALA A 12 7.19 29.88 19.92
CA ALA A 12 6.93 28.51 20.33
C ALA A 12 7.39 27.59 19.19
N GLY A 13 8.62 27.06 19.30
CA GLY A 13 9.17 26.01 18.44
C GLY A 13 9.36 26.38 16.96
N PHE A 14 10.56 26.87 16.61
CA PHE A 14 11.16 26.84 15.26
C PHE A 14 10.27 27.20 14.03
N SER A 15 9.25 28.04 14.19
CA SER A 15 8.42 28.52 13.09
C SER A 15 8.37 30.04 13.10
N SER A 16 9.13 30.68 12.21
CA SER A 16 9.07 32.13 12.01
C SER A 16 7.98 32.46 10.99
N PHE A 17 6.84 32.97 11.46
CA PHE A 17 5.75 33.41 10.59
C PHE A 17 5.96 34.89 10.20
N TYR A 18 6.12 35.17 8.90
CA TYR A 18 6.21 36.54 8.38
C TYR A 18 4.88 36.95 7.73
N PHE A 19 4.21 37.95 8.28
CA PHE A 19 2.99 38.51 7.68
C PHE A 19 3.35 39.76 6.87
N LEU A 20 3.41 39.64 5.54
CA LEU A 20 3.53 40.80 4.65
C LEU A 20 2.12 41.35 4.35
N LYS A 21 1.81 42.54 4.86
CA LYS A 21 0.54 43.24 4.61
C LYS A 21 0.66 44.17 3.40
N GLU A 22 0.90 43.62 2.22
CA GLU A 22 0.58 44.28 0.96
C GLU A 22 -0.31 43.34 0.14
N ASN A 23 -1.49 43.84 -0.30
CA ASN A 23 -2.46 43.15 -1.16
C ASN A 23 -3.31 41.99 -0.58
N LYS A 24 -3.66 42.00 0.72
CA LYS A 24 -4.59 41.02 1.35
C LYS A 24 -4.18 39.54 1.21
N ARG A 25 -2.96 39.22 0.78
CA ARG A 25 -2.45 37.84 0.72
C ARG A 25 -1.69 37.51 2.01
N LEU A 26 -2.13 36.47 2.68
CA LEU A 26 -1.41 35.87 3.81
C LEU A 26 -0.39 34.88 3.27
N TYR A 27 0.90 35.11 3.55
CA TYR A 27 1.97 34.19 3.21
C TYR A 27 2.48 33.53 4.50
N ALA A 28 2.16 32.25 4.70
CA ALA A 28 2.80 31.46 5.73
C ALA A 28 4.08 30.85 5.15
N ILE A 29 5.24 31.43 5.47
CA ILE A 29 6.53 30.84 5.09
C ILE A 29 6.92 29.85 6.19
N SER A 30 6.65 28.56 5.96
CA SER A 30 7.28 27.48 6.72
C SER A 30 8.62 27.17 6.05
N TYR A 31 9.70 27.05 6.84
CA TYR A 31 10.99 26.59 6.33
C TYR A 31 10.87 25.13 5.87
N GLY A 32 10.56 24.96 4.58
CA GLY A 32 10.44 23.65 3.94
C GLY A 32 9.83 23.77 2.56
N ARG A 33 10.62 24.22 1.56
CA ARG A 33 10.43 24.20 0.08
C ARG A 33 9.05 24.53 -0.54
N HIS A 34 8.02 24.81 0.24
CA HIS A 34 6.72 25.27 -0.18
C HIS A 34 6.68 26.77 0.06
N VAL A 35 7.16 27.52 -0.92
CA VAL A 35 6.78 28.92 -1.05
C VAL A 35 5.30 28.89 -1.42
N TYR A 36 4.43 29.27 -0.49
CA TYR A 36 3.02 29.47 -0.77
C TYR A 36 2.89 30.61 -1.78
N ASP A 37 2.65 30.29 -3.06
CA ASP A 37 2.56 31.26 -4.17
C ASP A 37 1.12 31.80 -4.38
N GLY A 38 0.17 31.37 -3.54
CA GLY A 38 -1.23 31.71 -3.64
C GLY A 38 -2.02 30.83 -4.62
N GLU A 39 -1.37 29.91 -5.33
CA GLU A 39 -2.00 28.81 -6.05
C GLU A 39 -1.77 27.52 -5.27
N GLU A 40 -2.75 27.07 -4.51
CA GLU A 40 -2.67 25.74 -3.88
C GLU A 40 -2.77 24.64 -4.96
N LYS A 41 -1.69 24.40 -5.71
CA LYS A 41 -1.50 23.19 -6.52
C LYS A 41 -1.29 22.00 -5.59
N ARG A 42 -2.36 21.62 -4.88
CA ARG A 42 -2.42 20.39 -4.12
C ARG A 42 -2.63 19.24 -5.09
N THR A 43 -1.84 18.18 -4.95
CA THR A 43 -2.12 16.90 -5.62
C THR A 43 -3.54 16.47 -5.26
N THR A 44 -4.39 16.29 -6.26
CA THR A 44 -5.78 15.88 -6.06
C THR A 44 -5.88 14.36 -6.10
N TRP A 45 -6.81 13.83 -5.30
CA TRP A 45 -7.11 12.40 -5.29
C TRP A 45 -7.96 12.03 -6.51
N ASP A 46 -7.49 11.09 -7.32
CA ASP A 46 -8.30 10.44 -8.35
C ASP A 46 -9.35 9.54 -7.69
N LYS A 47 -10.63 9.89 -7.84
CA LYS A 47 -11.74 9.16 -7.25
C LYS A 47 -12.13 7.90 -8.04
N ASN A 48 -11.65 7.73 -9.26
CA ASN A 48 -11.93 6.56 -10.10
C ASN A 48 -10.66 5.78 -10.46
N TRP A 49 -9.68 5.78 -9.53
CA TRP A 49 -8.38 5.14 -9.70
C TRP A 49 -8.43 3.63 -10.00
N ASP A 50 -9.51 2.96 -9.59
CA ASP A 50 -9.78 1.53 -9.82
C ASP A 50 -10.74 1.28 -10.98
N HIS A 51 -11.21 2.33 -11.67
CA HIS A 51 -12.21 2.29 -12.74
C HIS A 51 -13.54 1.63 -12.33
N ARG A 52 -13.89 1.68 -11.04
CA ARG A 52 -15.10 1.06 -10.46
C ARG A 52 -15.98 2.05 -9.70
N GLN A 53 -15.86 3.34 -9.98
CA GLN A 53 -16.76 4.33 -9.40
C GLN A 53 -18.19 4.11 -9.91
N PRO A 54 -19.22 4.01 -9.03
CA PRO A 54 -20.60 3.88 -9.45
C PRO A 54 -21.03 5.05 -10.33
N ILE A 55 -21.73 4.75 -11.42
CA ILE A 55 -22.34 5.77 -12.28
C ILE A 55 -23.45 6.47 -11.46
N LYS A 56 -23.59 7.78 -11.59
CA LYS A 56 -24.65 8.48 -10.87
C LYS A 56 -26.00 8.12 -11.49
N THR A 57 -27.00 7.96 -10.66
CA THR A 57 -28.35 7.49 -11.02
C THR A 57 -29.04 8.35 -12.11
N GLU A 58 -28.66 9.62 -12.29
CA GLU A 58 -29.16 10.46 -13.38
C GLU A 58 -28.51 10.17 -14.75
N GLU A 59 -27.25 9.74 -14.74
CA GLU A 59 -26.54 9.30 -15.96
C GLU A 59 -27.00 7.89 -16.35
N GLU A 60 -27.23 7.00 -15.39
CA GLU A 60 -27.87 5.68 -15.63
C GLU A 60 -29.28 5.81 -16.21
N LYS A 61 -30.11 6.74 -15.70
CA LYS A 61 -31.45 7.02 -16.26
C LYS A 61 -31.41 7.50 -17.70
N LYS A 62 -30.36 8.26 -18.09
CA LYS A 62 -30.17 8.71 -19.48
C LYS A 62 -29.72 7.58 -20.40
N ILE A 63 -28.99 6.59 -19.90
CA ILE A 63 -28.47 5.47 -20.68
C ILE A 63 -29.50 4.36 -20.84
N ASN A 64 -30.26 4.03 -19.79
CA ASN A 64 -31.14 2.85 -19.77
C ASN A 64 -32.62 3.13 -20.10
N GLY A 65 -33.02 4.41 -20.29
CA GLY A 65 -34.41 4.79 -20.50
C GLY A 65 -35.29 4.56 -19.25
N GLU A 66 -36.49 5.16 -19.23
CA GLU A 66 -37.40 5.16 -18.07
C GLU A 66 -37.97 3.77 -17.67
N GLY A 67 -37.56 2.69 -18.34
CA GLY A 67 -38.06 1.32 -18.14
C GLY A 67 -37.02 0.28 -17.68
N GLY A 68 -35.81 0.69 -17.30
CA GLY A 68 -34.75 -0.24 -16.86
C GLY A 68 -35.13 -1.01 -15.59
N ASP A 69 -34.88 -2.32 -15.60
CA ASP A 69 -35.04 -3.28 -14.51
C ASP A 69 -34.58 -2.71 -13.15
N LYS A 70 -35.28 -3.04 -12.05
CA LYS A 70 -34.86 -2.68 -10.67
C LYS A 70 -33.68 -3.56 -10.24
N GLY A 71 -32.66 -3.64 -11.09
CA GLY A 71 -31.44 -4.39 -10.93
C GLY A 71 -30.63 -3.90 -9.74
N LYS A 72 -29.89 -4.84 -9.16
CA LYS A 72 -29.05 -4.72 -7.95
C LYS A 72 -28.37 -3.35 -7.82
N SER A 73 -28.36 -2.80 -6.61
CA SER A 73 -27.55 -1.62 -6.29
C SER A 73 -26.11 -1.84 -6.76
N GLU A 74 -25.67 -1.05 -7.76
CA GLU A 74 -24.30 -1.07 -8.29
C GLU A 74 -23.30 -0.37 -7.36
N VAL A 75 -23.73 0.03 -6.17
CA VAL A 75 -22.91 0.77 -5.22
C VAL A 75 -22.21 -0.22 -4.29
N PRO A 76 -20.87 -0.23 -4.25
CA PRO A 76 -20.13 -0.96 -3.23
C PRO A 76 -20.59 -0.54 -1.83
N THR A 77 -20.76 -1.52 -0.93
CA THR A 77 -21.16 -1.27 0.47
C THR A 77 -20.14 -1.78 1.49
N ALA A 78 -19.32 -2.76 1.12
CA ALA A 78 -18.30 -3.36 1.98
C ALA A 78 -16.92 -2.70 1.85
N THR A 79 -16.16 -2.73 2.94
CA THR A 79 -14.76 -2.37 3.03
C THR A 79 -13.89 -3.60 2.80
N ARG A 80 -12.83 -3.47 1.99
CA ARG A 80 -11.80 -4.50 1.83
C ARG A 80 -10.59 -4.15 2.67
N HIS A 81 -10.17 -5.05 3.55
CA HIS A 81 -8.94 -4.95 4.32
C HIS A 81 -7.90 -5.88 3.70
N LEU A 82 -6.84 -5.30 3.15
CA LEU A 82 -5.69 -6.01 2.60
C LEU A 82 -4.58 -6.03 3.66
N ILE A 83 -4.19 -7.23 4.09
CA ILE A 83 -3.10 -7.46 5.03
C ILE A 83 -1.97 -8.09 4.24
N LEU A 84 -0.89 -7.34 4.01
CA LEU A 84 0.27 -7.79 3.25
C LEU A 84 1.37 -8.21 4.23
N VAL A 85 2.00 -9.35 3.98
CA VAL A 85 3.11 -9.88 4.77
C VAL A 85 4.30 -10.10 3.85
N ARG A 86 5.45 -9.49 4.18
CA ARG A 86 6.72 -9.84 3.52
C ARG A 86 7.13 -11.24 3.96
N HIS A 87 7.66 -12.07 3.07
CA HIS A 87 8.26 -13.35 3.42
C HIS A 87 9.29 -13.26 4.57
N GLY A 88 9.50 -14.36 5.29
CA GLY A 88 10.53 -14.50 6.33
C GLY A 88 11.95 -14.41 5.77
N GLN A 89 12.95 -14.34 6.65
CA GLN A 89 14.36 -14.39 6.27
C GLN A 89 14.66 -15.69 5.53
N TYR A 90 15.45 -15.61 4.47
CA TYR A 90 15.73 -16.74 3.60
C TYR A 90 17.23 -16.81 3.23
N VAL A 91 17.65 -17.97 2.74
CA VAL A 91 19.01 -18.20 2.27
C VAL A 91 19.22 -17.47 0.95
N MET A 92 20.28 -16.66 0.88
CA MET A 92 20.70 -16.05 -0.38
C MET A 92 21.48 -17.09 -1.19
N ASP A 93 20.91 -17.52 -2.29
CA ASP A 93 21.52 -18.47 -3.25
C ASP A 93 21.30 -17.95 -4.68
N ASP A 94 22.03 -18.45 -5.67
CA ASP A 94 21.77 -18.15 -7.07
C ASP A 94 20.62 -19.00 -7.62
N ASP A 95 20.51 -20.24 -7.13
CA ASP A 95 19.43 -21.17 -7.45
C ASP A 95 18.12 -20.71 -6.80
N PRO A 96 17.08 -20.36 -7.59
CA PRO A 96 15.80 -19.91 -7.07
C PRO A 96 15.14 -20.90 -6.10
N ASP A 97 15.34 -22.20 -6.30
CA ASP A 97 14.72 -23.25 -5.49
C ASP A 97 15.41 -23.42 -4.13
N LYS A 98 16.67 -22.99 -4.02
CA LYS A 98 17.43 -22.98 -2.74
C LYS A 98 17.22 -21.72 -1.91
N LYS A 99 16.48 -20.74 -2.41
CA LYS A 99 16.11 -19.52 -1.67
C LYS A 99 15.04 -19.78 -0.60
N ILE A 100 15.16 -20.88 0.13
CA ILE A 100 14.29 -21.31 1.23
C ILE A 100 14.50 -20.46 2.47
N LEU A 101 13.53 -20.43 3.36
CA LEU A 101 13.62 -19.79 4.67
C LEU A 101 14.83 -20.32 5.45
N THR A 102 15.43 -19.44 6.25
CA THR A 102 16.36 -19.85 7.31
C THR A 102 15.57 -20.35 8.52
N GLU A 103 16.24 -20.93 9.51
CA GLU A 103 15.59 -21.27 10.79
C GLU A 103 14.99 -20.03 11.46
N LEU A 104 15.70 -18.90 11.41
CA LEU A 104 15.19 -17.62 11.89
C LEU A 104 13.95 -17.18 11.10
N GLY A 105 13.94 -17.34 9.77
CA GLY A 105 12.79 -17.03 8.93
C GLY A 105 11.55 -17.86 9.23
N ARG A 106 11.72 -19.15 9.56
CA ARG A 106 10.62 -20.00 10.01
C ARG A 106 10.05 -19.52 11.34
N ARG A 107 10.92 -19.17 12.30
CA ARG A 107 10.49 -18.58 13.58
C ARG A 107 9.76 -17.25 13.40
N GLN A 108 10.22 -16.38 12.50
CA GLN A 108 9.51 -15.14 12.14
C GLN A 108 8.10 -15.42 11.61
N ALA A 109 7.97 -16.40 10.71
CA ALA A 109 6.68 -16.78 10.14
C ALA A 109 5.73 -17.35 11.20
N VAL A 110 6.24 -18.14 12.15
CA VAL A 110 5.47 -18.64 13.31
C VAL A 110 4.95 -17.48 14.17
N GLU A 111 5.80 -16.55 14.59
CA GLU A 111 5.36 -15.39 15.39
C GLU A 111 4.37 -14.51 14.64
N THR A 112 4.50 -14.40 13.32
CA THR A 112 3.55 -13.68 12.47
C THR A 112 2.22 -14.40 12.36
N GLY A 113 2.22 -15.73 12.23
CA GLY A 113 1.00 -16.54 12.27
C GLY A 113 0.26 -16.43 13.60
N LYS A 114 0.99 -16.50 14.73
CA LYS A 114 0.42 -16.25 16.07
C LYS A 114 -0.19 -14.86 16.16
N ARG A 115 0.54 -13.83 15.70
CA ARG A 115 0.04 -12.45 15.70
C ARG A 115 -1.25 -12.32 14.91
N LEU A 116 -1.30 -12.87 13.69
CA LEU A 116 -2.50 -12.81 12.85
C LEU A 116 -3.69 -13.50 13.53
N LYS A 117 -3.48 -14.66 14.16
CA LYS A 117 -4.50 -15.34 14.96
C LYS A 117 -5.00 -14.49 16.13
N GLU A 118 -4.11 -13.83 16.86
CA GLU A 118 -4.45 -12.95 18.00
C GLU A 118 -5.28 -11.73 17.59
N LEU A 119 -5.13 -11.23 16.37
CA LEU A 119 -5.96 -10.13 15.87
C LEU A 119 -7.44 -10.53 15.80
N ASN A 120 -7.75 -11.83 15.77
CA ASN A 120 -9.10 -12.40 15.74
C ASN A 120 -9.98 -11.75 14.65
N LEU A 121 -9.38 -11.52 13.48
CA LEU A 121 -10.07 -10.98 12.31
C LEU A 121 -10.66 -12.13 11.48
N PRO A 122 -11.80 -11.93 10.82
CA PRO A 122 -12.42 -12.96 9.97
C PRO A 122 -11.70 -13.02 8.61
N PHE A 123 -10.47 -13.55 8.60
CA PHE A 123 -9.68 -13.69 7.38
C PHE A 123 -10.45 -14.51 6.34
N THR A 124 -10.66 -13.92 5.16
CA THR A 124 -11.49 -14.51 4.11
C THR A 124 -10.70 -15.38 3.16
N ILE A 125 -9.42 -15.06 2.94
CA ILE A 125 -8.54 -15.76 2.00
C ILE A 125 -7.08 -15.37 2.24
N LEU A 126 -6.17 -16.30 1.96
CA LEU A 126 -4.73 -16.10 1.92
C LEU A 126 -4.25 -16.28 0.47
N TYR A 127 -3.63 -15.25 -0.10
CA TYR A 127 -2.88 -15.33 -1.34
C TYR A 127 -1.38 -15.34 -1.07
N HIS A 128 -0.59 -16.04 -1.88
CA HIS A 128 0.85 -15.93 -1.82
C HIS A 128 1.53 -15.99 -3.19
N SER A 129 2.74 -15.45 -3.25
CA SER A 129 3.65 -15.62 -4.39
C SER A 129 4.10 -17.08 -4.52
N THR A 130 4.39 -17.50 -5.75
CA THR A 130 4.98 -18.82 -6.06
C THR A 130 6.46 -18.95 -5.72
N MET A 131 7.16 -17.88 -5.34
CA MET A 131 8.58 -17.99 -4.96
C MET A 131 8.73 -18.75 -3.62
N VAL A 132 9.67 -19.70 -3.55
CA VAL A 132 9.78 -20.68 -2.44
C VAL A 132 9.73 -20.06 -1.03
N ARG A 133 10.46 -18.97 -0.76
CA ARG A 133 10.41 -18.24 0.53
C ARG A 133 9.01 -17.71 0.89
N ALA A 134 8.22 -17.29 -0.08
CA ALA A 134 6.85 -16.82 0.14
C ALA A 134 5.89 -18.00 0.36
N VAL A 135 6.09 -19.11 -0.37
CA VAL A 135 5.37 -20.37 -0.18
C VAL A 135 5.58 -20.88 1.25
N GLU A 136 6.83 -21.10 1.69
CA GLU A 136 7.11 -21.59 3.04
C GLU A 136 6.59 -20.65 4.13
N THR A 137 6.65 -19.32 3.91
CA THR A 137 6.10 -18.35 4.86
C THR A 137 4.57 -18.49 4.96
N ALA A 138 3.90 -18.60 3.81
CA ALA A 138 2.45 -18.76 3.74
C ALA A 138 2.00 -20.09 4.37
N ASP A 139 2.72 -21.18 4.11
CA ASP A 139 2.45 -22.50 4.68
C ASP A 139 2.50 -22.45 6.21
N ILE A 140 3.54 -21.83 6.79
CA ILE A 140 3.66 -21.69 8.25
C ILE A 140 2.54 -20.81 8.81
N ILE A 141 2.26 -19.66 8.18
CA ILE A 141 1.19 -18.75 8.65
C ILE A 141 -0.18 -19.44 8.58
N SER A 142 -0.46 -20.21 7.53
CA SER A 142 -1.75 -20.88 7.32
C SER A 142 -2.10 -21.87 8.44
N GLN A 143 -1.10 -22.49 9.07
CA GLN A 143 -1.30 -23.40 10.22
C GLN A 143 -1.94 -22.69 11.43
N HIS A 144 -1.78 -21.37 11.55
CA HIS A 144 -2.38 -20.58 12.61
C HIS A 144 -3.78 -20.06 12.27
N LEU A 145 -4.22 -20.19 11.01
CA LEU A 145 -5.48 -19.66 10.49
C LEU A 145 -6.31 -20.80 9.85
N PRO A 146 -6.76 -21.80 10.64
CA PRO A 146 -7.46 -22.96 10.10
C PRO A 146 -8.78 -22.54 9.42
N GLY A 147 -9.05 -23.12 8.25
CA GLY A 147 -10.26 -22.86 7.48
C GLY A 147 -10.17 -21.67 6.52
N VAL A 148 -9.09 -20.89 6.55
CA VAL A 148 -8.86 -19.83 5.55
C VAL A 148 -8.34 -20.47 4.25
N PRO A 149 -9.02 -20.29 3.10
CA PRO A 149 -8.56 -20.83 1.84
C PRO A 149 -7.23 -20.19 1.41
N VAL A 150 -6.33 -21.02 0.85
CA VAL A 150 -4.99 -20.61 0.41
C VAL A 150 -4.90 -20.71 -1.11
N ASN A 151 -4.55 -19.61 -1.76
CA ASN A 151 -4.35 -19.51 -3.20
C ASN A 151 -2.95 -19.00 -3.54
N THR A 152 -2.37 -19.50 -4.62
CA THR A 152 -1.06 -19.07 -5.11
C THR A 152 -1.18 -18.32 -6.44
N THR A 153 -0.27 -17.39 -6.72
CA THR A 153 -0.19 -16.72 -8.02
C THR A 153 1.19 -16.16 -8.32
N GLU A 154 1.60 -16.24 -9.59
CA GLU A 154 2.90 -15.75 -10.07
C GLU A 154 2.97 -14.23 -10.18
N ILE A 155 1.82 -13.55 -10.30
CA ILE A 155 1.81 -12.07 -10.45
C ILE A 155 2.32 -11.36 -9.19
N LEU A 156 2.33 -12.06 -8.05
CA LEU A 156 2.88 -11.59 -6.77
C LEU A 156 4.38 -11.84 -6.60
N CYS A 157 5.08 -12.45 -7.57
CA CYS A 157 6.53 -12.66 -7.50
C CYS A 157 7.31 -11.34 -7.34
N GLU A 158 8.49 -11.43 -6.73
CA GLU A 158 9.35 -10.25 -6.57
C GLU A 158 9.76 -9.70 -7.93
N GLY A 159 10.12 -8.43 -8.00
CA GLY A 159 10.59 -7.83 -9.23
C GLY A 159 11.03 -6.38 -9.07
N ALA A 160 11.40 -5.78 -10.19
CA ALA A 160 11.72 -4.36 -10.30
C ALA A 160 10.49 -3.58 -10.81
N PRO A 161 9.66 -2.97 -9.94
CA PRO A 161 8.39 -2.39 -10.38
C PRO A 161 8.58 -1.22 -11.34
N ILE A 162 9.35 -0.21 -10.93
CA ILE A 162 9.75 0.92 -11.76
C ILE A 162 11.08 1.49 -11.24
N LYS A 163 11.74 2.34 -12.04
CA LYS A 163 12.98 3.00 -11.63
C LYS A 163 12.72 3.89 -10.38
N PRO A 164 13.49 3.70 -9.30
CA PRO A 164 13.30 4.47 -8.07
C PRO A 164 13.89 5.88 -8.18
N GLU A 165 13.34 6.80 -7.40
CA GLU A 165 13.87 8.15 -7.17
C GLU A 165 13.92 8.42 -5.64
N PRO A 166 15.10 8.64 -5.04
CA PRO A 166 16.41 8.72 -5.68
C PRO A 166 16.91 7.39 -6.24
N ALA A 167 17.73 7.46 -7.28
CA ALA A 167 18.44 6.30 -7.80
C ALA A 167 19.38 5.70 -6.74
N VAL A 168 19.48 4.37 -6.71
CA VAL A 168 20.38 3.63 -5.83
C VAL A 168 21.57 3.08 -6.63
N THR A 169 22.77 3.13 -6.05
CA THR A 169 24.01 2.80 -6.76
C THR A 169 24.28 1.30 -6.88
N HIS A 170 23.86 0.51 -5.89
CA HIS A 170 24.15 -0.93 -5.77
C HIS A 170 23.03 -1.83 -6.32
N TRP A 171 21.89 -1.26 -6.72
CA TRP A 171 20.76 -2.00 -7.29
C TRP A 171 20.40 -1.38 -8.63
N LYS A 172 20.78 -2.06 -9.71
CA LYS A 172 20.61 -1.59 -11.09
C LYS A 172 20.11 -2.74 -11.97
N PRO A 173 18.82 -3.10 -11.88
CA PRO A 173 18.21 -3.97 -12.87
C PRO A 173 18.37 -3.39 -14.26
N GLU A 174 18.45 -4.27 -15.25
CA GLU A 174 18.41 -3.90 -16.65
C GLU A 174 17.06 -3.26 -17.01
N HIS A 175 17.06 -2.40 -18.03
CA HIS A 175 15.85 -1.64 -18.41
C HIS A 175 14.66 -2.56 -18.71
N TRP A 176 14.90 -3.69 -19.38
CA TRP A 176 13.85 -4.67 -19.72
C TRP A 176 13.18 -5.29 -18.49
N GLN A 177 13.89 -5.42 -17.36
CA GLN A 177 13.33 -5.99 -16.13
C GLN A 177 12.22 -5.09 -15.59
N PHE A 178 12.39 -3.76 -15.64
CA PHE A 178 11.35 -2.81 -15.24
C PHE A 178 10.09 -2.92 -16.11
N PHE A 179 10.23 -3.19 -17.41
CA PHE A 179 9.08 -3.36 -18.30
C PHE A 179 8.30 -4.64 -17.99
N GLN A 180 9.00 -5.77 -17.83
CA GLN A 180 8.37 -7.06 -17.56
C GLN A 180 7.77 -7.12 -16.15
N ASP A 181 8.58 -6.80 -15.13
CA ASP A 181 8.15 -6.85 -13.74
C ASP A 181 7.16 -5.75 -13.40
N GLY A 182 7.37 -4.53 -13.92
CA GLY A 182 6.44 -3.42 -13.71
C GLY A 182 5.04 -3.72 -14.22
N SER A 183 4.93 -4.29 -15.42
CA SER A 183 3.63 -4.69 -16.00
C SER A 183 2.95 -5.78 -15.17
N ARG A 184 3.71 -6.79 -14.72
CA ARG A 184 3.20 -7.88 -13.86
C ARG A 184 2.74 -7.37 -12.49
N ILE A 185 3.54 -6.53 -11.85
CA ILE A 185 3.23 -5.95 -10.54
C ILE A 185 2.04 -4.97 -10.64
N GLU A 186 1.95 -4.16 -11.69
CA GLU A 186 0.75 -3.31 -11.92
C GLU A 186 -0.50 -4.16 -12.20
N THR A 187 -0.37 -5.29 -12.89
CA THR A 187 -1.46 -6.26 -13.07
C THR A 187 -1.93 -6.80 -11.71
N ALA A 188 -0.99 -7.21 -10.85
CA ALA A 188 -1.30 -7.62 -9.48
C ALA A 188 -1.98 -6.49 -8.68
N PHE A 189 -1.51 -5.25 -8.80
CA PHE A 189 -2.15 -4.10 -8.16
C PHE A 189 -3.61 -3.97 -8.60
N ARG A 190 -3.90 -4.00 -9.90
CA ARG A 190 -5.27 -3.88 -10.43
C ARG A 190 -6.17 -5.04 -10.03
N GLN A 191 -5.60 -6.24 -9.90
CA GLN A 191 -6.33 -7.43 -9.49
C GLN A 191 -6.68 -7.42 -8.01
N PHE A 192 -5.76 -7.03 -7.13
CA PHE A 192 -5.96 -7.11 -5.68
C PHE A 192 -6.49 -5.82 -5.06
N PHE A 193 -6.13 -4.65 -5.59
CA PHE A 193 -6.46 -3.34 -5.04
C PHE A 193 -7.58 -2.71 -5.85
N HIS A 194 -8.81 -2.88 -5.38
CA HIS A 194 -10.00 -2.23 -5.93
C HIS A 194 -11.12 -2.22 -4.89
N ARG A 195 -12.15 -1.39 -5.08
CA ARG A 195 -13.37 -1.44 -4.26
C ARG A 195 -14.04 -2.81 -4.28
N ALA A 196 -14.74 -3.15 -3.20
CA ALA A 196 -15.58 -4.34 -3.15
C ALA A 196 -16.59 -4.36 -4.31
N PRO A 197 -16.87 -5.52 -4.92
CA PRO A 197 -17.97 -5.63 -5.86
C PRO A 197 -19.31 -5.35 -5.16
N PRO A 198 -20.34 -4.81 -5.83
CA PRO A 198 -21.62 -4.47 -5.19
C PRO A 198 -22.35 -5.67 -4.56
N GLU A 199 -22.05 -6.89 -5.01
CA GLU A 199 -22.54 -8.15 -4.47
C GLU A 199 -21.99 -8.44 -3.07
N GLN A 200 -20.78 -7.96 -2.74
CA GLN A 200 -20.18 -8.17 -1.43
C GLN A 200 -20.84 -7.27 -0.39
N LYS A 201 -21.50 -7.89 0.61
CA LYS A 201 -22.23 -7.20 1.68
C LYS A 201 -21.45 -7.03 2.98
N GLU A 202 -20.53 -7.95 3.25
CA GLU A 202 -19.70 -7.95 4.46
C GLU A 202 -18.27 -7.48 4.15
N ASP A 203 -17.62 -6.87 5.13
CA ASP A 203 -16.21 -6.49 5.03
C ASP A 203 -15.31 -7.73 4.85
N SER A 204 -14.29 -7.63 4.00
CA SER A 204 -13.31 -8.72 3.77
C SER A 204 -11.97 -8.44 4.43
N TYR A 205 -11.27 -9.50 4.82
CA TYR A 205 -9.93 -9.46 5.41
C TYR A 205 -9.04 -10.43 4.65
N GLU A 206 -8.32 -9.90 3.67
CA GLU A 206 -7.58 -10.68 2.68
C GLU A 206 -6.09 -10.59 3.00
N LEU A 207 -5.46 -11.75 3.20
CA LEU A 207 -4.05 -11.87 3.52
C LEU A 207 -3.24 -12.11 2.24
N ILE A 208 -2.12 -11.42 2.06
CA ILE A 208 -1.25 -11.56 0.88
C ILE A 208 0.20 -11.72 1.36
N VAL A 209 0.81 -12.88 1.15
CA VAL A 209 2.23 -13.13 1.47
C VAL A 209 3.08 -12.96 0.20
N CYS A 210 3.91 -11.92 0.18
CA CYS A 210 4.76 -11.60 -0.98
C CYS A 210 6.07 -10.93 -0.57
N HIS A 211 6.50 -9.90 -1.30
CA HIS A 211 7.88 -9.40 -1.27
C HIS A 211 7.97 -7.89 -1.07
N ALA A 212 9.16 -7.41 -0.74
CA ALA A 212 9.36 -6.04 -0.31
C ALA A 212 9.06 -5.03 -1.43
N ASN A 213 9.57 -5.23 -2.65
CA ASN A 213 9.39 -4.24 -3.72
C ASN A 213 7.93 -4.18 -4.16
N VAL A 214 7.28 -5.35 -4.25
CA VAL A 214 5.85 -5.50 -4.54
C VAL A 214 5.01 -4.74 -3.52
N ILE A 215 5.21 -4.96 -2.22
CA ILE A 215 4.45 -4.29 -1.16
C ILE A 215 4.67 -2.78 -1.18
N ARG A 216 5.93 -2.33 -1.32
CA ARG A 216 6.26 -0.89 -1.38
C ARG A 216 5.60 -0.21 -2.57
N TYR A 217 5.60 -0.85 -3.73
CA TYR A 217 4.92 -0.36 -4.92
C TYR A 217 3.40 -0.28 -4.69
N PHE A 218 2.78 -1.31 -4.12
CA PHE A 218 1.36 -1.28 -3.78
C PHE A 218 1.01 -0.17 -2.80
N VAL A 219 1.85 0.10 -1.80
CA VAL A 219 1.65 1.24 -0.88
C VAL A 219 1.66 2.56 -1.66
N CYS A 220 2.68 2.82 -2.50
CA CYS A 220 2.70 4.04 -3.28
C CYS A 220 1.47 4.19 -4.18
N ARG A 221 1.14 3.14 -4.94
CA ARG A 221 0.02 3.14 -5.89
C ARG A 221 -1.33 3.33 -5.18
N SER A 222 -1.56 2.60 -4.09
CA SER A 222 -2.81 2.64 -3.33
C SER A 222 -3.05 3.99 -2.65
N LEU A 223 -1.99 4.71 -2.28
CA LEU A 223 -2.06 6.04 -1.69
C LEU A 223 -1.92 7.17 -2.70
N GLN A 224 -1.82 6.86 -4.00
CA GLN A 224 -1.57 7.82 -5.09
C GLN A 224 -0.33 8.69 -4.83
N LEU A 225 0.67 8.11 -4.17
CA LEU A 225 2.00 8.70 -4.03
C LEU A 225 2.79 8.44 -5.32
N PRO A 226 3.82 9.28 -5.61
CA PRO A 226 4.75 9.00 -6.70
C PRO A 226 5.31 7.58 -6.56
N PRO A 227 5.06 6.67 -7.52
CA PRO A 227 5.43 5.28 -7.39
C PRO A 227 6.95 5.11 -7.28
N GLU A 228 7.76 6.05 -7.78
CA GLU A 228 9.23 6.05 -7.76
C GLU A 228 9.78 6.14 -6.33
N ALA A 229 8.95 6.56 -5.37
CA ALA A 229 9.29 6.62 -3.96
C ALA A 229 9.36 5.25 -3.28
N TRP A 230 9.08 4.15 -3.99
CA TRP A 230 8.96 2.80 -3.39
C TRP A 230 10.20 2.37 -2.60
N LEU A 231 11.43 2.70 -3.05
CA LEU A 231 12.67 2.40 -2.31
C LEU A 231 12.94 3.30 -1.09
N ARG A 232 12.13 4.34 -0.86
CA ARG A 232 12.26 5.19 0.33
C ARG A 232 11.72 4.51 1.59
N MET A 233 11.04 3.39 1.44
CA MET A 233 10.34 2.69 2.51
C MET A 233 11.04 1.35 2.80
N SER A 234 11.35 1.09 4.07
CA SER A 234 11.90 -0.19 4.52
C SER A 234 10.81 -1.05 5.16
N ILE A 235 10.89 -2.37 4.97
CA ILE A 235 9.93 -3.34 5.51
C ILE A 235 10.74 -4.55 5.99
N GLY A 236 10.62 -4.90 7.27
CA GLY A 236 11.31 -6.07 7.83
C GLY A 236 10.77 -7.39 7.27
N ASN A 237 11.55 -8.47 7.35
CA ASN A 237 11.05 -9.81 7.06
C ASN A 237 9.86 -10.11 7.98
N CYS A 238 8.82 -10.76 7.45
CA CYS A 238 7.56 -10.96 8.16
C CYS A 238 6.88 -9.67 8.67
N GLY A 239 7.25 -8.52 8.13
CA GLY A 239 6.60 -7.24 8.42
C GLY A 239 5.17 -7.20 7.85
N ILE A 240 4.24 -6.73 8.67
CA ILE A 240 2.81 -6.63 8.34
C ILE A 240 2.48 -5.23 7.85
N THR A 241 1.82 -5.14 6.70
CA THR A 241 1.29 -3.89 6.13
C THR A 241 -0.22 -4.01 6.00
N LYS A 242 -0.98 -3.01 6.46
CA LYS A 242 -2.45 -3.04 6.48
C LYS A 242 -3.02 -1.88 5.69
N ILE A 243 -3.81 -2.18 4.67
CA ILE A 243 -4.48 -1.19 3.81
C ILE A 243 -5.99 -1.47 3.86
N SER A 244 -6.79 -0.41 3.99
CA SER A 244 -8.25 -0.50 3.88
C SER A 244 -8.74 0.28 2.68
N ILE A 245 -9.58 -0.34 1.86
CA ILE A 245 -10.24 0.27 0.71
C ILE A 245 -11.73 0.38 1.05
N ARG A 246 -12.20 1.61 1.27
CA ARG A 246 -13.61 1.89 1.59
C ARG A 246 -14.49 1.80 0.33
N PRO A 247 -15.80 1.59 0.48
CA PRO A 247 -16.71 1.48 -0.66
C PRO A 247 -16.78 2.72 -1.56
N ASN A 248 -16.41 3.90 -1.03
CA ASN A 248 -16.32 5.15 -1.80
C ASN A 248 -14.98 5.35 -2.54
N GLY A 249 -14.08 4.36 -2.49
CA GLY A 249 -12.78 4.39 -3.16
C GLY A 249 -11.67 5.08 -2.37
N ARG A 250 -11.95 5.57 -1.14
CA ARG A 250 -10.89 6.08 -0.26
C ARG A 250 -10.03 4.94 0.26
N VAL A 251 -8.72 5.13 0.22
CA VAL A 251 -7.75 4.19 0.74
C VAL A 251 -7.09 4.76 2.00
N SER A 252 -6.83 3.91 2.98
CA SER A 252 -6.01 4.28 4.14
C SER A 252 -5.00 3.19 4.46
N LEU A 253 -3.74 3.58 4.59
CA LEU A 253 -2.68 2.77 5.17
C LEU A 253 -2.75 2.86 6.69
N LYS A 254 -2.95 1.72 7.36
CA LYS A 254 -3.09 1.62 8.82
C LYS A 254 -1.78 1.25 9.51
N GLU A 255 -0.95 0.48 8.83
CA GLU A 255 0.32 -0.02 9.33
C GLU A 255 1.21 -0.31 8.12
N MET A 256 2.50 -0.02 8.21
CA MET A 256 3.46 -0.32 7.15
C MET A 256 4.66 -1.06 7.70
N GLY A 257 4.86 -2.29 7.20
CA GLY A 257 6.00 -3.13 7.56
C GLY A 257 6.20 -3.32 9.06
N GLY A 258 5.12 -3.35 9.84
CA GLY A 258 5.16 -3.49 11.28
C GLY A 258 5.73 -4.85 11.69
N THR A 259 6.76 -4.81 12.52
CA THR A 259 7.46 -5.98 13.07
C THR A 259 7.42 -6.02 14.61
N GLY A 260 6.57 -5.21 15.23
CA GLY A 260 6.48 -5.12 16.70
C GLY A 260 5.95 -6.39 17.37
N HIS A 261 5.39 -7.33 16.60
CA HIS A 261 5.03 -8.67 17.08
C HIS A 261 6.20 -9.64 17.12
N LEU A 262 7.34 -9.29 16.52
CA LEU A 262 8.54 -10.11 16.53
C LEU A 262 9.41 -9.72 17.75
N PRO A 263 9.89 -10.70 18.53
CA PRO A 263 10.97 -10.47 19.49
C PRO A 263 12.19 -9.81 18.85
N PRO A 264 12.97 -8.99 19.58
CA PRO A 264 14.11 -8.26 19.03
C PRO A 264 15.13 -9.13 18.27
N GLU A 265 15.38 -10.35 18.75
CA GLU A 265 16.30 -11.30 18.13
C GLU A 265 15.81 -11.86 16.79
N LEU A 266 14.53 -11.68 16.46
CA LEU A 266 13.95 -12.08 15.19
C LEU A 266 13.84 -10.92 14.18
N LEU A 267 14.30 -9.70 14.51
CA LEU A 267 14.19 -8.56 13.61
C LEU A 267 15.28 -8.57 12.52
N THR A 268 14.87 -8.72 11.26
CA THR A 268 15.76 -8.63 10.09
C THR A 268 15.10 -7.86 8.94
N PHE A 269 15.90 -7.30 8.04
CA PHE A 269 15.43 -6.45 6.92
C PHE A 269 15.98 -6.85 5.55
N ASN A 270 16.99 -7.71 5.53
CA ASN A 270 17.71 -8.21 4.37
C ASN A 270 16.87 -9.28 3.64
#